data_AF-A0A1I8IK33-F1
#
_entry.id   AF-A0A1I8IK33-F1
#
_cell.length_a   1.000
_cell.length_b   1.000
_cell.length_c   1.000
_cell.angle_alpha   90.00
_cell.angle_beta   90.00
_cell.angle_gamma   90.00
#
_symmetry.space_group_name_H-M   'P 1'
#
loop_
_entity.id
_entity.type
_entity.pdbx_description
1 polymer ?
#
loop_
_entity_poly.entity_id
_entity_poly.type
_entity_poly.pdbx_seq_one_letter_code
_entity_poly.pdbx_strand_id
1 'polypeptide(L)'
;MQPAPLLFPPQEIEHAKYLYSKELKDDNPELEYNRKFLQKVATNASAVHIPTDIYRGRNDILNQLTWTQQVDQQFISMAANEEYFNDTVRYMYLATDMGLMRLYPGMKWTQLEGVTSMYDARRTS
;
A
#
# COMPACT_ATOMS: atom_id res chain seq x y z
N MET A 1 -6.85 40.85 22.47
CA MET A 1 -6.02 39.62 22.52
C MET A 1 -6.02 39.03 21.12
N GLN A 2 -4.85 38.93 20.47
CA GLN A 2 -4.75 38.24 19.18
C GLN A 2 -4.65 36.73 19.44
N PRO A 3 -5.33 35.87 18.64
CA PRO A 3 -5.21 34.43 18.79
C PRO A 3 -3.76 34.00 18.52
N ALA A 4 -3.29 33.01 19.28
CA ALA A 4 -1.96 32.43 19.07
C ALA A 4 -1.86 31.89 17.63
N PRO A 5 -0.76 32.19 16.90
CA PRO A 5 -0.57 31.64 15.57
C PRO A 5 -0.53 30.12 15.66
N LEU A 6 -1.25 29.45 14.75
CA LEU A 6 -1.21 27.99 14.63
C LEU A 6 0.26 27.58 14.44
N LEU A 7 0.76 26.73 15.33
CA LEU A 7 2.15 26.27 15.37
C LEU A 7 2.57 25.55 14.07
N PHE A 8 1.59 25.17 13.26
CA PHE A 8 1.76 24.66 11.91
C PHE A 8 0.71 25.32 11.02
N PRO A 9 1.09 25.95 9.88
CA PRO A 9 0.11 26.34 8.88
C PRO A 9 -0.65 25.08 8.43
N PRO A 10 -1.94 25.19 8.02
CA PRO A 10 -2.61 24.08 7.36
C PRO A 10 -1.74 23.62 6.20
N GLN A 11 -1.09 22.46 6.34
CA GLN A 11 -0.37 21.88 5.22
C GLN A 11 -1.44 21.51 4.20
N GLU A 12 -1.36 22.11 3.02
CA GLU A 12 -2.09 21.64 1.85
C GLU A 12 -1.48 20.26 1.56
N ILE A 13 -2.13 19.20 2.05
CA ILE A 13 -1.59 17.84 1.96
C ILE A 13 -1.68 17.43 0.49
N GLU A 14 -0.58 17.58 -0.26
CA GLU A 14 -0.42 16.91 -1.54
C GLU A 14 -0.50 15.41 -1.25
N HIS A 15 -1.59 14.78 -1.68
CA HIS A 15 -1.83 13.38 -1.37
C HIS A 15 -0.76 12.52 -2.03
N ALA A 16 -0.14 11.63 -1.24
CA ALA A 16 0.85 10.67 -1.70
C ALA A 16 0.41 9.95 -2.99
N LYS A 17 1.31 9.83 -3.98
CA LYS A 17 1.12 8.91 -5.11
C LYS A 17 1.30 7.48 -4.58
N TYR A 18 0.31 6.60 -4.80
CA TYR A 18 0.37 5.20 -4.39
C TYR A 18 -0.22 4.27 -5.45
N LEU A 19 0.21 3.01 -5.45
CA LEU A 19 -0.36 1.96 -6.29
C LEU A 19 -1.61 1.38 -5.64
N TYR A 20 -2.79 1.66 -6.19
CA TYR A 20 -4.03 1.13 -5.64
C TYR A 20 -4.35 -0.27 -6.19
N SER A 21 -4.25 -1.29 -5.34
CA SER A 21 -4.22 -2.70 -5.74
C SER A 21 -5.45 -3.17 -6.51
N LYS A 22 -6.65 -2.66 -6.17
CA LYS A 22 -7.92 -3.04 -6.82
C LYS A 22 -8.11 -2.44 -8.22
N GLU A 23 -7.45 -1.33 -8.52
CA GLU A 23 -7.51 -0.65 -9.83
C GLU A 23 -6.23 -0.84 -10.66
N LEU A 24 -5.24 -1.55 -10.12
CA LEU A 24 -4.05 -1.93 -10.86
C LEU A 24 -4.43 -2.83 -12.04
N LYS A 25 -3.93 -2.47 -13.21
CA LYS A 25 -4.03 -3.27 -14.42
C LYS A 25 -2.71 -3.95 -14.71
N ASP A 26 -2.78 -5.10 -15.39
CA ASP A 26 -1.59 -5.89 -15.72
C ASP A 26 -0.70 -5.21 -16.77
N ASP A 27 -1.19 -4.20 -17.48
CA ASP A 27 -0.44 -3.36 -18.43
C ASP A 27 0.24 -2.14 -17.76
N ASN A 28 0.11 -1.98 -16.44
CA ASN A 28 0.74 -0.89 -15.71
C ASN A 28 2.27 -0.97 -15.84
N PRO A 29 2.95 0.13 -16.23
CA PRO A 29 4.40 0.13 -16.45
C PRO A 29 5.23 -0.06 -15.17
N GLU A 30 4.64 0.14 -13.98
CA GLU A 30 5.29 -0.12 -12.70
C GLU A 30 5.32 -1.63 -12.35
N LEU A 31 4.62 -2.49 -13.12
CA LEU A 31 4.55 -3.94 -12.88
C LEU A 31 5.37 -4.73 -13.90
N GLU A 32 6.26 -5.58 -13.40
CA GLU A 32 7.07 -6.49 -14.22
C GLU A 32 6.83 -7.94 -13.82
N TYR A 33 6.86 -8.86 -14.79
CA TYR A 33 6.70 -10.29 -14.49
C TYR A 33 7.89 -10.78 -13.68
N ASN A 34 7.62 -11.28 -12.48
CA ASN A 34 8.65 -11.82 -11.60
C ASN A 34 8.48 -13.33 -11.44
N ARG A 35 9.50 -14.10 -11.83
CA ARG A 35 9.50 -15.57 -11.77
C ARG A 35 9.33 -16.12 -10.36
N LYS A 36 9.80 -15.40 -9.32
CA LYS A 36 9.64 -15.82 -7.93
C LYS A 36 8.16 -15.79 -7.53
N PHE A 37 7.45 -14.72 -7.89
CA PHE A 37 6.05 -14.52 -7.53
C PHE A 37 5.05 -15.13 -8.53
N LEU A 38 5.53 -15.62 -9.69
CA LEU A 38 4.73 -16.18 -10.79
C LEU A 38 3.65 -15.21 -11.32
N GLN A 39 3.84 -13.91 -11.12
CA GLN A 39 2.90 -12.86 -11.55
C GLN A 39 3.64 -11.53 -11.78
N LYS A 40 2.91 -10.53 -12.29
CA LYS A 40 3.42 -9.17 -12.45
C LYS A 40 3.39 -8.41 -11.12
N VAL A 41 4.53 -7.87 -10.72
CA VAL A 41 4.71 -7.17 -9.44
C VAL A 41 5.59 -5.93 -9.61
N ALA A 42 5.38 -4.94 -8.76
CA ALA A 42 6.23 -3.78 -8.56
C ALA A 42 7.22 -4.10 -7.43
N THR A 43 8.50 -4.30 -7.77
CA THR A 43 9.56 -4.54 -6.78
C THR A 43 10.10 -3.25 -6.15
N ASN A 44 9.73 -2.09 -6.68
CA ASN A 44 10.17 -0.77 -6.21
C ASN A 44 9.13 -0.06 -5.33
N ALA A 45 7.95 -0.66 -5.12
CA ALA A 45 6.85 -0.05 -4.38
C ALA A 45 5.93 -1.12 -3.78
N SER A 46 5.18 -0.75 -2.73
CA SER A 46 4.07 -1.57 -2.25
C SER A 46 2.75 -1.16 -2.91
N ALA A 47 1.79 -2.09 -2.96
CA ALA A 47 0.43 -1.80 -3.38
C ALA A 47 -0.48 -1.64 -2.16
N VAL A 48 -1.38 -0.66 -2.23
CA VAL A 48 -2.34 -0.34 -1.17
C VAL A 48 -3.67 -1.04 -1.45
N HIS A 49 -4.17 -1.76 -0.46
CA HIS A 49 -5.52 -2.28 -0.38
C HIS A 49 -6.31 -1.49 0.66
N ILE A 50 -7.50 -0.98 0.28
CA ILE A 50 -8.45 -0.33 1.17
C ILE A 50 -9.77 -1.13 1.10
N PRO A 51 -10.37 -1.53 2.25
CA PRO A 51 -11.67 -2.19 2.30
C PRO A 51 -12.73 -1.39 1.55
N THR A 52 -13.68 -2.08 0.90
CA THR A 52 -14.63 -1.43 -0.02
C THR A 52 -15.65 -0.55 0.71
N ASP A 53 -15.92 -0.84 1.98
CA ASP A 53 -16.77 -0.03 2.86
C ASP A 53 -16.10 1.26 3.36
N ILE A 54 -14.83 1.49 3.03
CA ILE A 54 -14.06 2.67 3.46
C ILE A 54 -13.85 3.63 2.30
N TYR A 55 -14.24 4.89 2.49
CA TYR A 55 -13.99 5.96 1.54
C TYR A 55 -12.51 6.40 1.54
N ARG A 56 -11.85 6.29 0.37
CA ARG A 56 -10.43 6.60 0.20
C ARG A 56 -10.07 8.08 0.42
N GLY A 57 -11.00 8.99 0.15
CA GLY A 57 -10.80 10.44 0.29
C GLY A 57 -11.03 10.97 1.71
N ARG A 58 -11.20 10.09 2.71
CA ARG A 58 -11.34 10.50 4.11
C ARG A 58 -9.97 10.98 4.62
N ASN A 59 -9.91 12.13 5.30
CA ASN A 59 -8.64 12.77 5.70
C ASN A 59 -7.72 11.87 6.52
N ASP A 60 -8.28 11.06 7.41
CA ASP A 60 -7.54 10.08 8.19
C ASP A 60 -6.94 8.96 7.32
N ILE A 61 -7.64 8.47 6.31
CA ILE A 61 -7.11 7.51 5.33
C ILE A 61 -6.01 8.15 4.48
N LEU A 62 -6.16 9.41 4.09
CA LEU A 62 -5.12 10.14 3.36
C LEU A 62 -3.85 10.35 4.21
N ASN A 63 -4.02 10.63 5.51
CA ASN A 63 -2.90 10.68 6.45
C ASN A 63 -2.23 9.31 6.56
N GLN A 64 -3.02 8.23 6.66
CA GLN A 64 -2.53 6.85 6.69
C GLN A 64 -1.72 6.52 5.43
N LEU A 65 -2.24 6.83 4.25
CA LEU A 65 -1.54 6.66 2.97
C LEU A 65 -0.19 7.37 2.96
N THR A 66 -0.16 8.60 3.48
CA THR A 66 1.03 9.46 3.49
C THR A 66 2.11 8.93 4.42
N TRP A 67 1.81 8.63 5.69
CA TRP A 67 2.85 8.16 6.61
C TRP A 67 3.30 6.74 6.30
N THR A 68 2.39 5.87 5.85
CA THR A 68 2.73 4.47 5.52
C THR A 68 3.60 4.35 4.28
N GLN A 69 3.71 5.38 3.44
CA GLN A 69 4.60 5.38 2.27
C GLN A 69 6.07 5.16 2.66
N GLN A 70 6.48 5.61 3.85
CA GLN A 70 7.85 5.45 4.33
C GLN A 70 8.23 3.98 4.57
N VAL A 71 7.24 3.09 4.72
CA VAL A 71 7.46 1.65 4.94
C VAL A 71 7.97 0.95 3.68
N ASP A 72 7.72 1.50 2.49
CA ASP A 72 8.17 0.91 1.23
C ASP A 72 9.70 0.75 1.18
N GLN A 73 10.45 1.72 1.70
CA GLN A 73 11.92 1.63 1.77
C GLN A 73 12.38 0.48 2.68
N GLN A 74 11.68 0.25 3.78
CA GLN A 74 11.97 -0.85 4.70
C GLN A 74 11.70 -2.19 4.00
N PHE A 75 10.56 -2.32 3.31
CA PHE A 75 10.25 -3.51 2.54
C PHE A 75 11.30 -3.80 1.46
N ILE A 76 11.71 -2.80 0.69
CA ILE A 76 12.73 -2.97 -0.36
C ILE A 76 14.07 -3.39 0.27
N SER A 77 14.49 -2.72 1.36
CA SER A 77 15.74 -3.04 2.04
C SER A 77 15.76 -4.45 2.62
N MET A 78 14.64 -4.89 3.20
CA MET A 78 14.47 -6.24 3.72
C MET A 78 14.56 -7.24 2.57
N ALA A 79 13.81 -7.04 1.50
CA ALA A 79 13.78 -7.95 0.35
C ALA A 79 15.13 -8.06 -0.38
N ALA A 80 15.94 -7.01 -0.38
CA ALA A 80 17.29 -7.02 -0.96
C ALA A 80 18.32 -7.74 -0.08
N ASN A 81 18.03 -7.96 1.20
CA ASN A 81 18.94 -8.63 2.11
C ASN A 81 18.87 -10.16 1.93
N GLU A 82 19.92 -10.71 1.32
CA GLU A 82 20.05 -12.14 1.03
C GLU A 82 20.08 -13.02 2.30
N GLU A 83 20.53 -12.49 3.44
CA GLU A 83 20.54 -13.19 4.72
C GLU A 83 19.12 -13.53 5.20
N TYR A 84 18.18 -12.60 5.01
CA TYR A 84 16.79 -12.78 5.46
C TYR A 84 15.91 -13.48 4.42
N PHE A 85 16.18 -13.30 3.12
CA PHE A 85 15.27 -13.72 2.05
C PHE A 85 15.79 -14.85 1.16
N ASN A 86 16.98 -15.41 1.42
CA ASN A 86 17.60 -16.60 0.81
C ASN A 86 16.73 -17.34 -0.24
N ASP A 87 16.68 -16.75 -1.45
CA ASP A 87 15.94 -17.15 -2.65
C ASP A 87 14.45 -17.54 -2.50
N THR A 88 13.83 -17.28 -1.35
CA THR A 88 12.45 -17.66 -1.04
C THR A 88 11.48 -16.53 -1.34
N VAL A 89 10.34 -16.87 -1.95
CA VAL A 89 9.23 -15.94 -2.18
C VAL A 89 8.65 -15.49 -0.84
N ARG A 90 8.63 -14.19 -0.58
CA ARG A 90 7.98 -13.64 0.62
C ARG A 90 7.20 -12.38 0.29
N TYR A 91 5.94 -12.39 0.71
CA TYR A 91 5.12 -11.21 0.78
C TYR A 91 5.32 -10.57 2.14
N MET A 92 5.37 -9.24 2.18
CA MET A 92 5.36 -8.47 3.42
C MET A 92 4.19 -7.51 3.38
N TYR A 93 3.58 -7.28 4.54
CA TYR A 93 2.47 -6.37 4.62
C TYR A 93 2.51 -5.54 5.90
N LEU A 94 1.89 -4.38 5.81
CA LEU A 94 1.56 -3.53 6.95
C LEU A 94 0.06 -3.30 6.89
N ALA A 95 -0.66 -3.67 7.94
CA ALA A 95 -2.07 -3.36 8.09
C ALA A 95 -2.26 -2.34 9.21
N THR A 96 -3.02 -1.28 8.93
CA THR A 96 -3.38 -0.26 9.90
C THR A 96 -4.65 -0.66 10.64
N ASP A 97 -4.86 -0.09 11.83
CA ASP A 97 -6.09 -0.15 12.60
C ASP A 97 -7.32 0.40 11.85
N MET A 98 -7.08 1.20 10.80
CA MET A 98 -8.08 1.74 9.90
C MET A 98 -8.39 0.83 8.71
N GLY A 99 -7.74 -0.32 8.58
CA GLY A 99 -8.00 -1.31 7.54
C GLY A 99 -7.24 -1.07 6.23
N LEU A 100 -6.55 0.06 6.09
CA LEU A 100 -5.59 0.26 5.01
C LEU A 100 -4.45 -0.75 5.18
N MET A 101 -4.16 -1.49 4.12
CA MET A 101 -3.08 -2.47 4.07
C MET A 101 -2.13 -2.14 2.93
N ARG A 102 -0.83 -2.14 3.18
CA ARG A 102 0.22 -2.14 2.16
C ARG A 102 0.75 -3.55 2.00
N LEU A 103 0.92 -4.01 0.76
CA LEU A 103 1.46 -5.32 0.41
C LEU A 103 2.65 -5.13 -0.54
N TYR A 104 3.77 -5.76 -0.18
CA TYR A 104 4.99 -5.78 -0.98
C TYR A 104 5.35 -7.23 -1.40
N PRO A 105 5.82 -7.43 -2.65
CA PRO A 105 5.91 -6.45 -3.73
C PRO A 105 4.52 -5.98 -4.17
N GLY A 106 4.43 -4.78 -4.72
CA GLY A 106 3.15 -4.21 -5.14
C GLY A 106 2.52 -5.06 -6.25
N MET A 107 1.27 -5.47 -6.08
CA MET A 107 0.60 -6.33 -7.07
C MET A 107 -0.88 -5.98 -7.18
N LYS A 108 -1.45 -6.35 -8.32
CA LYS A 108 -2.89 -6.30 -8.52
C LYS A 108 -3.59 -7.20 -7.51
N TRP A 109 -4.64 -6.70 -6.89
CA TRP A 109 -5.46 -7.51 -5.99
C TRP A 109 -6.20 -8.57 -6.80
N THR A 110 -5.94 -9.85 -6.50
CA THR A 110 -6.61 -10.95 -7.20
C THR A 110 -8.05 -11.04 -6.76
N GLN A 111 -8.97 -10.82 -7.70
CA GLN A 111 -10.39 -11.03 -7.48
C GLN A 111 -11.08 -11.54 -8.74
N LEU A 112 -12.16 -12.30 -8.57
CA LEU A 112 -13.06 -12.67 -9.64
C LEU A 112 -13.63 -11.41 -10.31
N GLU A 113 -13.61 -11.39 -11.64
CA GLU A 113 -14.18 -10.28 -12.40
C GLU A 113 -15.66 -10.07 -12.03
N GLY A 114 -16.04 -8.80 -11.84
CA GLY A 114 -17.41 -8.43 -11.45
C GLY A 114 -17.76 -8.66 -9.98
N VAL A 115 -16.84 -9.22 -9.17
CA VAL A 115 -17.04 -9.40 -7.73
C VAL A 115 -16.27 -8.33 -6.97
N THR A 116 -16.91 -7.69 -5.99
CA THR A 116 -16.28 -6.67 -5.12
C THR A 116 -15.63 -7.31 -3.90
N SER A 117 -14.40 -6.92 -3.56
CA SER A 117 -13.63 -7.53 -2.45
C SER A 117 -14.21 -7.09 -1.12
N MET A 118 -14.57 -8.06 -0.29
CA MET A 118 -14.95 -7.85 1.11
C MET A 118 -13.76 -8.00 2.07
N TYR A 119 -12.54 -8.13 1.54
CA TYR A 119 -11.35 -8.29 2.37
C TYR A 119 -11.12 -7.05 3.23
N ASP A 120 -10.85 -7.28 4.52
CA ASP A 120 -10.48 -6.26 5.50
C ASP A 120 -9.44 -6.88 6.43
N ALA A 121 -8.23 -6.29 6.44
CA ALA A 121 -7.10 -6.79 7.21
C ALA A 121 -7.35 -6.77 8.73
N ARG A 122 -8.33 -5.98 9.21
CA ARG A 122 -8.71 -5.95 10.63
C ARG A 122 -9.53 -7.18 11.05
N ARG A 123 -10.07 -7.92 10.08
CA ARG A 123 -10.94 -9.08 10.31
C ARG A 123 -10.20 -10.40 10.13
N THR A 124 -8.90 -10.37 9.86
CA THR A 124 -8.07 -11.57 9.76
C THR A 124 -7.52 -11.90 11.15
N SER A 125 -7.98 -13.01 11.73
CA SER A 125 -7.49 -13.59 13.00
C SER A 125 -6.55 -14.75 12.75
#